data_AF-A0A1W9GF03-F1
#
_entry.id   AF-A0A1W9GF03-F1
#
_cell.length_a   1.000
_cell.length_b   1.000
_cell.length_c   1.000
_cell.angle_alpha   90.00
_cell.angle_beta   90.00
_cell.angle_gamma   90.00
#
_symmetry.space_group_name_H-M   'P 1'
#
loop_
_entity.id
_entity.type
_entity.pdbx_description
1 polymer ?
#
loop_
_entity_poly.entity_id
_entity_poly.type
_entity_poly.pdbx_seq_one_letter_code
_entity_poly.pdbx_strand_id
1 'polypeptide(L)'
;MRTTVTLDRDVAARLKGLRKRRDQTFKEVVNSALRVGLDHLETPATKPSKPYALHPVSLGPRLPNLDNIAEVLAAIEDEQAK
;
A
#
# COMPACT_ATOMS: atom_id res chain seq x y z
N MET A 1 27.95 12.59 -17.43
CA MET A 1 27.54 13.48 -18.53
C MET A 1 27.35 14.90 -18.01
N ARG A 2 27.71 15.94 -18.77
CA ARG A 2 27.40 17.35 -18.46
C ARG A 2 26.25 17.79 -19.35
N THR A 3 25.14 18.17 -18.73
CA THR A 3 23.92 18.57 -19.44
C THR A 3 23.39 19.85 -18.80
N THR A 4 22.90 20.77 -19.62
CA THR A 4 22.18 21.97 -19.16
C THR A 4 20.69 21.66 -19.24
N VAL A 5 19.96 21.85 -18.15
CA VAL A 5 18.52 21.59 -18.08
C VAL A 5 17.84 22.82 -17.50
N THR A 6 16.79 23.30 -18.14
CA THR A 6 15.95 24.39 -17.61
C THR A 6 14.98 23.80 -16.59
N LEU A 7 14.89 24.40 -15.40
CA LEU A 7 14.01 23.95 -14.32
C LEU A 7 12.98 25.02 -14.00
N ASP A 8 11.73 24.61 -13.82
CA ASP A 8 10.68 25.49 -13.34
C ASP A 8 10.99 26.01 -11.93
N ARG A 9 10.44 27.18 -11.60
CA ARG A 9 10.75 27.90 -10.36
C ARG A 9 10.43 27.08 -9.11
N ASP A 10 9.32 26.35 -9.12
CA ASP A 10 8.85 25.50 -8.04
C ASP A 10 9.75 24.24 -7.88
N VAL A 11 10.13 23.59 -8.97
CA VAL A 11 11.06 22.45 -8.98
C VAL A 11 12.41 22.87 -8.41
N ALA A 12 12.95 24.00 -8.87
CA ALA A 12 14.21 24.55 -8.36
C ALA A 12 14.14 24.88 -6.86
N ALA A 13 13.02 25.42 -6.38
CA ALA A 13 12.80 25.70 -4.96
C ALA A 13 12.76 24.42 -4.12
N ARG A 14 12.07 23.38 -4.59
CA ARG A 14 12.00 22.06 -3.92
C ARG A 14 13.36 21.39 -3.82
N LEU A 15 14.14 21.39 -4.90
CA LEU A 15 15.49 20.83 -4.93
C LEU A 15 16.43 21.57 -3.97
N LYS A 16 16.38 22.91 -3.92
CA LYS A 16 17.15 23.72 -2.96
C LYS A 16 16.76 23.41 -1.51
N GLY A 17 15.47 23.20 -1.23
CA GLY A 17 14.98 22.80 0.09
C GLY A 17 15.48 21.41 0.51
N LEU A 18 15.41 20.43 -0.40
CA LEU A 18 15.96 19.09 -0.19
C LEU A 18 17.46 19.11 0.10
N ARG A 19 18.21 19.91 -0.67
CA ARG A 19 19.64 20.12 -0.48
C ARG A 19 19.98 20.58 0.93
N LYS A 20 19.27 21.60 1.43
CA LYS A 20 19.48 22.13 2.79
C LYS A 20 19.18 21.11 3.89
N ARG A 21 18.21 20.22 3.68
CA ARG A 21 17.80 19.23 4.69
C ARG A 21 18.71 18.01 4.77
N ARG A 22 19.36 17.63 3.66
CA ARG A 22 20.13 16.39 3.53
C ARG A 22 21.64 16.59 3.52
N ASP A 23 22.11 17.83 3.64
CA ASP A 23 23.53 18.21 3.53
C ASP A 23 24.25 17.59 2.32
N GLN A 24 23.57 17.62 1.18
CA GLN A 24 24.05 17.06 -0.08
C GLN A 24 24.37 18.17 -1.09
N THR A 25 25.19 17.87 -2.08
CA THR A 25 25.42 18.78 -3.20
C THR A 25 24.18 18.90 -4.10
N PHE A 26 24.04 20.02 -4.81
CA PHE A 26 22.92 20.20 -5.75
C PHE A 26 22.88 19.09 -6.82
N LYS A 27 24.06 18.65 -7.28
CA LYS A 27 24.22 17.53 -8.23
C LYS A 27 23.65 16.23 -7.69
N GLU A 28 23.93 15.87 -6.44
CA GLU A 28 23.46 14.62 -5.83
C GLU A 28 21.94 14.63 -5.66
N VAL A 29 21.38 15.75 -5.21
CA VAL A 29 19.93 15.91 -5.05
C VAL A 29 19.22 15.82 -6.41
N VAL A 30 19.75 16.48 -7.44
CA VAL A 30 19.17 16.40 -8.80
C VAL A 30 19.23 14.97 -9.34
N ASN A 31 20.38 14.31 -9.28
CA ASN A 31 20.51 12.96 -9.84
C ASN A 31 19.69 11.93 -9.05
N SER A 32 19.61 12.04 -7.72
CA SER A 32 18.77 11.14 -6.92
C SER A 32 17.28 11.33 -7.22
N ALA A 33 16.82 12.58 -7.32
CA ALA A 33 15.44 12.87 -7.70
C ALA A 33 15.09 12.37 -9.10
N LEU A 34 16.00 12.55 -10.07
CA LEU A 34 15.81 12.05 -11.44
C LEU A 34 15.76 10.52 -11.50
N ARG A 35 16.63 9.80 -10.77
CA ARG A 35 16.59 8.33 -10.72
C ARG A 35 15.24 7.82 -10.19
N VAL A 36 14.80 8.35 -9.04
CA VAL A 36 13.50 7.98 -8.46
C VAL A 36 12.36 8.32 -9.41
N GLY A 37 12.42 9.47 -10.08
CA GLY A 37 11.43 9.87 -11.08
C GLY A 37 11.40 8.93 -12.28
N LEU A 38 12.57 8.55 -12.82
CA LEU A 38 12.69 7.61 -13.93
C LEU A 38 12.20 6.21 -13.51
N ASP A 39 12.56 5.73 -12.32
CA ASP A 39 12.06 4.45 -11.81
C ASP A 39 10.53 4.43 -11.79
N HIS A 40 9.89 5.54 -11.37
CA HIS A 40 8.43 5.66 -11.38
C HIS A 40 7.81 5.76 -12.78
N LEU A 41 8.50 6.39 -13.73
CA LEU A 41 8.01 6.55 -15.11
C LEU A 41 8.23 5.28 -15.95
N GLU A 42 9.31 4.56 -15.71
CA GLU A 42 9.69 3.33 -16.40
C GLU A 42 8.97 2.10 -15.80
N THR A 43 8.59 2.17 -14.52
CA THR A 43 7.73 1.14 -13.94
C THR A 43 6.34 1.25 -14.57
N PRO A 44 5.85 0.20 -15.26
CA PRO A 44 4.51 0.24 -15.83
C PRO A 44 3.50 0.54 -14.72
N ALA A 45 2.58 1.48 -14.99
CA ALA A 45 1.50 1.89 -14.09
C ALA A 45 0.60 0.73 -13.61
N THR A 46 0.81 -0.46 -14.17
CA THR A 46 0.09 -1.70 -13.95
C THR A 46 1.04 -2.76 -13.38
N LYS A 47 1.47 -2.59 -12.14
CA LYS A 47 1.21 -3.72 -11.24
C LYS A 47 -0.21 -3.48 -10.77
N PRO A 48 -1.24 -4.17 -11.32
CA PRO A 48 -2.52 -4.18 -10.64
C PRO A 48 -2.20 -4.55 -9.21
N SER A 49 -2.50 -3.65 -8.26
CA SER A 49 -2.50 -4.00 -6.86
C SER A 49 -3.22 -5.35 -6.80
N LYS A 50 -2.54 -6.39 -6.31
CA LYS A 50 -3.13 -7.74 -6.29
C LYS A 50 -4.55 -7.56 -5.77
N PRO A 51 -5.59 -8.04 -6.50
CA PRO A 51 -6.96 -7.89 -6.06
C PRO A 51 -7.04 -8.27 -4.59
N TYR A 52 -7.62 -7.39 -3.77
CA TYR A 52 -7.72 -7.65 -2.34
C TYR A 52 -8.45 -8.99 -2.15
N ALA A 53 -7.77 -9.96 -1.56
CA ALA A 53 -8.30 -11.29 -1.32
C ALA A 53 -8.68 -11.42 0.16
N LEU A 54 -9.98 -11.63 0.41
CA LEU A 54 -10.45 -12.06 1.72
C LEU A 54 -9.91 -13.47 2.00
N HIS A 55 -9.38 -13.68 3.19
CA HIS A 55 -8.99 -15.00 3.67
C HIS A 55 -10.18 -15.56 4.47
N PRO A 56 -11.00 -16.46 3.89
CA PRO A 56 -12.09 -17.05 4.63
C PRO A 56 -11.54 -17.91 5.76
N VAL A 57 -12.17 -17.82 6.93
CA VAL A 57 -11.93 -18.74 8.05
C VAL A 57 -13.15 -19.64 8.19
N SER A 58 -12.92 -20.91 8.55
CA SER A 58 -14.02 -21.81 8.88
C SER A 58 -14.65 -21.36 10.19
N LEU A 59 -15.92 -20.98 10.15
CA LEU A 59 -16.70 -20.61 11.34
C LEU A 59 -17.49 -21.80 11.91
N GLY A 60 -17.26 -23.01 11.40
CA GLY A 60 -18.04 -24.18 11.75
C GLY A 60 -19.38 -24.28 10.99
N PRO A 61 -20.27 -25.19 11.40
CA PRO A 61 -21.57 -25.36 10.78
C PRO A 61 -22.45 -24.12 10.94
N ARG A 62 -23.40 -23.96 10.02
CA ARG A 62 -24.39 -22.87 10.09
C ARG A 62 -25.33 -23.12 11.28
N LEU A 63 -25.38 -22.17 12.21
CA LEU A 63 -26.38 -22.16 13.28
C LEU A 63 -27.80 -21.97 12.73
N PRO A 64 -28.83 -22.50 13.43
CA PRO A 64 -30.23 -22.27 13.11
C PRO A 64 -30.62 -20.78 13.30
N ASN A 65 -31.89 -20.45 13.11
CA ASN A 65 -32.34 -19.06 13.26
C ASN A 65 -32.00 -18.51 14.65
N LEU A 66 -31.20 -17.44 14.72
CA LEU A 66 -30.74 -16.83 15.97
C LEU A 66 -31.87 -16.24 16.82
N ASP A 67 -33.02 -15.94 16.20
CA ASP A 67 -34.21 -15.51 16.93
C ASP A 67 -34.85 -16.65 17.74
N ASN A 68 -34.55 -17.91 17.40
CA ASN A 68 -35.00 -19.08 18.13
C ASN A 68 -33.90 -19.60 19.07
N ILE A 69 -33.79 -18.96 20.23
CA ILE A 69 -32.73 -19.24 21.22
C ILE A 69 -32.71 -20.72 21.62
N ALA A 70 -33.87 -21.37 21.76
CA ALA A 70 -33.95 -22.77 22.18
C ALA A 70 -33.30 -23.72 21.17
N GLU A 71 -33.52 -23.48 19.87
CA GLU A 71 -32.96 -24.28 18.79
C GLU A 71 -31.46 -24.07 18.63
N VAL A 72 -30.99 -22.82 18.83
CA VAL A 72 -29.56 -22.50 18.84
C VAL A 72 -28.84 -23.20 19.99
N LEU A 73 -29.41 -23.19 21.20
CA LEU A 73 -28.82 -23.87 22.35
C LEU A 73 -28.73 -25.37 22.12
N ALA A 74 -29.80 -26.00 21.63
CA ALA A 74 -29.81 -27.43 21.31
C ALA A 74 -28.73 -27.79 20.27
N ALA A 75 -28.58 -26.98 19.21
CA ALA A 75 -27.58 -27.23 18.17
C ALA A 75 -26.13 -27.14 18.70
N ILE A 76 -25.85 -26.21 19.61
CA ILE A 76 -24.52 -26.04 20.21
C ILE A 76 -24.24 -27.16 21.21
N GLU A 77 -25.22 -27.55 22.03
CA GLU A 77 -25.08 -28.63 23.03
C GLU A 77 -24.82 -29.99 22.38
N ASP A 78 -25.50 -30.30 21.27
CA ASP A 78 -25.28 -31.53 20.48
C ASP A 78 -23.88 -31.56 19.82
N GLU A 79 -23.33 -30.40 19.43
CA GLU A 79 -21.99 -30.30 18.84
C GLU A 79 -20.87 -30.49 19.87
N GLN A 80 -21.06 -30.07 21.13
CA GLN A 80 -20.08 -30.30 22.21
C GLN A 80 -20.03 -31.77 22.69
N ALA A 81 -21.09 -32.53 22.43
CA ALA A 81 -21.20 -33.93 22.85
C ALA A 81 -20.54 -34.92 21.87
N LYS A 82 -20.00 -34.45 20.75
CA LYS A 82 -19.41 -35.25 19.67
C LYS A 82 -17.91 -34.99 19.50
#